data_AF-A0A847S3A0-F1
#
_entry.id   AF-A0A847S3A0-F1
#
_cell.length_a   1.000
_cell.length_b   1.000
_cell.length_c   1.000
_cell.angle_alpha   90.00
_cell.angle_beta   90.00
_cell.angle_gamma   90.00
#
_symmetry.space_group_name_H-M   'P 1'
#
loop_
_entity.id
_entity.type
_entity.pdbx_description
1 polymer ?
#
loop_
_entity_poly.entity_id
_entity_poly.type
_entity_poly.pdbx_seq_one_letter_code
_entity_poly.pdbx_strand_id
1 'polypeptide(L)'
;MSEPNQLAAVVRQVFHAVPERGEGPTMREADVIRQHGEDSPRRESAKALDNDRRWWQISDASFERYPGIFPWLDDQGFRYYLPAYLTWTLKYPDRAQNSAVTRALVQALLLPVQWDKVDACKKRFALFDLKQAHCIADWLDWRIAEGGPEAEEAQLALERYWQGRR
;
A
#
# COMPACT_ATOMS: atom_id res chain seq x y z
N MET A 1 -7.27 -8.95 -19.17
CA MET A 1 -6.68 -8.68 -17.84
C MET A 1 -5.54 -9.66 -17.65
N SER A 2 -4.38 -9.20 -17.18
CA SER A 2 -3.27 -10.10 -16.84
C SER A 2 -3.65 -10.98 -15.65
N GLU A 3 -3.19 -12.23 -15.63
CA GLU A 3 -3.40 -13.10 -14.46
C GLU A 3 -2.75 -12.47 -13.21
N PRO A 4 -3.33 -12.62 -12.00
CA PRO A 4 -2.82 -11.99 -10.78
C PRO A 4 -1.32 -12.23 -10.54
N ASN A 5 -0.85 -13.44 -10.86
CA ASN A 5 0.57 -13.81 -10.76
C ASN A 5 1.47 -13.07 -11.75
N GLN A 6 0.98 -12.81 -12.97
CA GLN A 6 1.71 -12.00 -13.96
C GLN A 6 1.80 -10.55 -13.50
N LEU A 7 0.70 -9.99 -12.99
CA LEU A 7 0.69 -8.64 -12.44
C LEU A 7 1.61 -8.53 -11.21
N ALA A 8 1.67 -9.54 -10.35
CA ALA A 8 2.59 -9.58 -9.21
C ALA A 8 4.06 -9.55 -9.67
N ALA A 9 4.40 -10.26 -10.74
CA ALA A 9 5.75 -10.22 -11.33
C ALA A 9 6.08 -8.83 -11.92
N VAL A 10 5.10 -8.17 -12.56
CA VAL A 10 5.26 -6.81 -13.07
C VAL A 10 5.47 -5.82 -11.92
N VAL A 11 4.66 -5.89 -10.85
CA VAL A 11 4.85 -5.09 -9.63
C VAL A 11 6.26 -5.32 -9.07
N ARG A 12 6.70 -6.58 -8.98
CA ARG A 12 8.04 -6.91 -8.50
C ARG A 12 9.14 -6.25 -9.32
N GLN A 13 9.02 -6.24 -10.64
CA GLN A 13 9.98 -5.64 -11.55
C GLN A 13 9.97 -4.10 -11.46
N VAL A 14 8.80 -3.49 -11.57
CA VAL A 14 8.63 -2.03 -11.64
C VAL A 14 9.00 -1.34 -10.31
N PHE A 15 8.73 -2.00 -9.19
CA PHE A 15 9.08 -1.49 -7.87
C PHE A 15 10.41 -2.02 -7.33
N HIS A 16 11.20 -2.75 -8.15
CA HIS A 16 12.48 -3.33 -7.72
C HIS A 16 13.44 -2.28 -7.16
N ALA A 17 13.50 -1.11 -7.80
CA ALA A 17 14.42 -0.02 -7.47
C ALA A 17 13.90 0.94 -6.38
N VAL A 18 12.74 0.64 -5.75
CA VAL A 18 12.27 1.43 -4.60
C VAL A 18 13.35 1.44 -3.52
N PRO A 19 13.75 2.62 -3.02
CA PRO A 19 14.79 2.75 -2.01
C PRO A 19 14.37 2.09 -0.71
N GLU A 20 15.30 1.98 0.23
CA GLU A 20 14.98 1.53 1.59
C GLU A 20 13.96 2.49 2.24
N ARG A 21 13.22 1.98 3.23
CA ARG A 21 12.14 2.69 3.94
C ARG A 21 12.55 4.09 4.44
N GLY A 22 13.82 4.29 4.74
CA GLY A 22 14.33 5.47 5.43
C GLY A 22 14.11 5.39 6.94
N GLU A 23 14.16 6.55 7.59
CA GLU A 23 14.06 6.68 9.06
C GLU A 23 12.62 6.76 9.60
N GLY A 24 11.63 6.81 8.71
CA GLY A 24 10.21 6.85 9.07
C GLY A 24 9.72 5.59 9.78
N PRO A 25 8.49 5.62 10.32
CA PRO A 25 7.92 4.51 11.07
C PRO A 25 7.96 3.18 10.30
N THR A 26 8.39 2.12 10.97
CA THR A 26 8.25 0.76 10.45
C THR A 26 6.79 0.29 10.45
N MET A 27 6.50 -0.86 9.83
CA MET A 27 5.16 -1.48 9.86
C MET A 27 4.65 -1.70 11.29
N ARG A 28 5.49 -2.27 12.17
CA ARG A 28 5.10 -2.51 13.57
C ARG A 28 5.06 -1.22 14.38
N GLU A 29 5.95 -0.26 14.12
CA GLU A 29 5.84 1.06 14.73
C GLU A 29 4.53 1.76 14.35
N ALA A 30 4.15 1.73 13.08
CA ALA A 30 2.91 2.32 12.59
C ALA A 30 1.67 1.72 13.30
N ASP A 31 1.68 0.40 13.56
CA ASP A 31 0.63 -0.24 14.34
C ASP A 31 0.66 0.15 15.84
N VAL A 32 1.83 0.35 16.42
CA VAL A 32 1.96 0.92 17.78
C VAL A 32 1.41 2.34 17.83
N ILE A 33 1.77 3.20 16.88
CA ILE A 33 1.28 4.59 16.80
C ILE A 33 -0.24 4.60 16.72
N ARG A 34 -0.81 3.73 15.87
CA ARG A 34 -2.27 3.55 15.75
C ARG A 34 -2.94 3.21 17.08
N GLN A 35 -2.34 2.32 17.87
CA GLN A 35 -2.96 1.78 19.09
C GLN A 35 -2.66 2.60 20.35
N HIS A 36 -1.52 3.29 20.38
CA HIS A 36 -0.95 3.85 21.59
C HIS A 36 -0.47 5.30 21.45
N GLY A 37 -0.52 5.87 20.24
CA GLY A 37 -0.04 7.22 19.96
C GLY A 37 1.46 7.29 19.65
N GLU A 38 1.88 8.45 19.13
CA GLU A 38 3.22 8.68 18.59
C GLU A 38 4.33 8.64 19.66
N ASP A 39 4.01 9.08 20.88
CA ASP A 39 4.95 9.14 22.01
C ASP A 39 5.08 7.80 22.77
N SER A 40 4.50 6.72 22.26
CA SER A 40 4.51 5.43 22.96
C SER A 40 5.94 4.87 23.05
N PRO A 41 6.44 4.50 24.24
CA PRO A 41 7.76 3.88 24.39
C PRO A 41 7.84 2.48 23.77
N ARG A 42 6.69 1.90 23.37
CA ARG A 42 6.62 0.60 22.69
C ARG A 42 7.16 0.63 21.26
N ARG A 43 7.33 1.83 20.69
CA ARG A 43 7.81 2.01 19.31
C ARG A 43 9.22 1.47 19.10
N GLU A 44 10.15 1.75 20.02
CA GLU A 44 11.55 1.29 19.91
C GLU A 44 11.63 -0.25 19.84
N SER A 45 10.92 -0.95 20.72
CA SER A 45 10.86 -2.41 20.71
C SER A 45 10.18 -2.96 19.45
N ALA A 46 9.19 -2.26 18.92
CA ALA A 46 8.51 -2.66 17.68
C ALA A 46 9.42 -2.47 16.45
N LYS A 47 10.13 -1.33 16.37
CA LYS A 47 11.11 -1.00 15.32
C LYS A 47 12.20 -2.08 15.22
N ALA A 48 12.72 -2.52 16.36
CA ALA A 48 13.78 -3.53 16.42
C ALA A 48 13.39 -4.91 15.85
N LEU A 49 12.10 -5.19 15.70
CA LEU A 49 11.62 -6.45 15.11
C LEU A 49 11.50 -6.39 13.58
N ASP A 50 11.47 -5.19 12.99
CA ASP A 50 11.32 -4.97 11.54
C ASP A 50 12.68 -4.85 10.87
N ASN A 51 13.25 -6.03 10.55
CA ASN A 51 14.60 -6.19 10.00
C ASN A 51 14.63 -6.31 8.45
N ASP A 52 13.51 -6.08 7.77
CA ASP A 52 13.46 -6.06 6.31
C ASP A 52 14.28 -4.91 5.74
N ARG A 53 15.17 -5.23 4.78
CA ARG A 53 15.95 -4.21 4.04
C ARG A 53 15.34 -3.91 2.68
N ARG A 54 14.49 -4.82 2.19
CA ARG A 54 13.78 -4.69 0.93
C ARG A 54 12.32 -5.02 1.17
N TRP A 55 11.43 -4.26 0.53
CA TRP A 55 9.99 -4.39 0.73
C TRP A 55 9.46 -5.81 0.42
N TRP A 56 10.13 -6.56 -0.45
CA TRP A 56 9.76 -7.93 -0.81
C TRP A 56 10.26 -9.00 0.18
N GLN A 57 10.99 -8.61 1.23
CA GLN A 57 11.46 -9.52 2.30
C GLN A 57 10.48 -9.59 3.46
N ILE A 58 9.45 -8.73 3.48
CA ILE A 58 8.41 -8.72 4.51
C ILE A 58 7.67 -10.06 4.46
N SER A 59 7.51 -10.70 5.62
CA SER A 59 6.86 -12.00 5.68
C SER A 59 5.35 -11.91 5.37
N ASP A 60 4.80 -12.93 4.71
CA ASP A 60 3.38 -12.95 4.34
C ASP A 60 2.43 -12.82 5.55
N ALA A 61 2.84 -13.32 6.72
CA ALA A 61 2.07 -13.24 7.97
C ALA A 61 1.97 -11.80 8.52
N SER A 62 2.88 -10.90 8.11
CA SER A 62 2.88 -9.52 8.57
C SER A 62 1.68 -8.74 8.01
N PHE A 63 1.25 -9.01 6.77
CA PHE A 63 0.19 -8.21 6.13
C PHE A 63 -1.17 -8.38 6.81
N GLU A 64 -1.53 -9.61 7.17
CA GLU A 64 -2.78 -9.87 7.89
C GLU A 64 -2.74 -9.34 9.33
N ARG A 65 -1.56 -9.33 9.95
CA ARG A 65 -1.37 -8.80 11.30
C ARG A 65 -1.42 -7.28 11.34
N TYR A 66 -0.94 -6.62 10.28
CA TYR A 66 -0.81 -5.17 10.19
C TYR A 66 -1.49 -4.62 8.92
N PRO A 67 -2.80 -4.81 8.72
CA PRO A 67 -3.44 -4.58 7.42
C PRO A 67 -3.49 -3.11 7.00
N GLY A 68 -3.45 -2.15 7.93
CA GLY A 68 -3.81 -0.76 7.66
C GLY A 68 -2.82 0.29 8.12
N ILE A 69 -1.52 0.06 7.98
CA ILE A 69 -0.49 0.97 8.51
C ILE A 69 -0.39 2.33 7.80
N PHE A 70 -0.93 2.47 6.58
CA PHE A 70 -0.69 3.61 5.68
C PHE A 70 -0.90 5.02 6.28
N PRO A 71 -1.92 5.27 7.12
CA PRO A 71 -2.10 6.59 7.74
C PRO A 71 -0.97 7.02 8.69
N TRP A 72 -0.21 6.06 9.21
CA TRP A 72 0.86 6.27 10.20
C TRP A 72 2.26 6.14 9.61
N LEU A 73 2.36 6.03 8.29
CA LEU A 73 3.63 6.07 7.57
C LEU A 73 3.93 7.49 7.10
N ASP A 74 5.22 7.80 6.99
CA ASP A 74 5.68 8.93 6.21
C ASP A 74 5.62 8.58 4.70
N ASP A 75 5.98 9.56 3.88
CA ASP A 75 5.91 9.45 2.42
C ASP A 75 6.87 8.38 1.86
N GLN A 76 8.07 8.22 2.46
CA GLN A 76 9.02 7.18 2.05
C GLN A 76 8.56 5.79 2.48
N GLY A 77 8.05 5.64 3.71
CA GLY A 77 7.46 4.42 4.21
C GLY A 77 6.26 3.99 3.38
N PHE A 78 5.40 4.93 2.98
CA PHE A 78 4.29 4.65 2.06
C PHE A 78 4.79 4.07 0.74
N ARG A 79 5.77 4.73 0.11
CA ARG A 79 6.37 4.28 -1.14
C ARG A 79 7.03 2.89 -1.01
N TYR A 80 7.66 2.63 0.14
CA TYR A 80 8.33 1.37 0.44
C TYR A 80 7.33 0.21 0.63
N TYR A 81 6.30 0.39 1.46
CA TYR A 81 5.38 -0.69 1.80
C TYR A 81 4.32 -0.96 0.74
N LEU A 82 3.88 0.04 -0.03
CA LEU A 82 2.84 -0.12 -1.03
C LEU A 82 3.04 -1.33 -1.98
N PRO A 83 4.20 -1.52 -2.65
CA PRO A 83 4.39 -2.67 -3.54
C PRO A 83 4.34 -4.02 -2.83
N ALA A 84 4.66 -4.07 -1.54
CA ALA A 84 4.58 -5.30 -0.76
C ALA A 84 3.12 -5.72 -0.55
N TYR A 85 2.23 -4.76 -0.23
CA TYR A 85 0.79 -5.01 -0.09
C TYR A 85 0.14 -5.34 -1.44
N LEU A 86 0.50 -4.62 -2.52
CA LEU A 86 0.05 -4.96 -3.88
C LEU A 86 0.42 -6.41 -4.22
N THR A 87 1.68 -6.80 -4.00
CA THR A 87 2.17 -8.15 -4.29
C THR A 87 1.44 -9.21 -3.45
N TRP A 88 1.24 -8.96 -2.15
CA TRP A 88 0.55 -9.90 -1.27
C TRP A 88 -0.89 -10.17 -1.72
N THR A 89 -1.64 -9.11 -2.07
CA THR A 89 -3.04 -9.27 -2.52
C THR A 89 -3.16 -10.04 -3.83
N LEU A 90 -2.19 -9.86 -4.74
CA LEU A 90 -2.13 -10.59 -6.02
C LEU A 90 -1.67 -12.05 -5.85
N LYS A 91 -0.78 -12.31 -4.89
CA LYS A 91 -0.28 -13.67 -4.57
C LYS A 91 -1.34 -14.52 -3.87
N TYR A 92 -2.25 -13.90 -3.12
CA TYR A 92 -3.28 -14.58 -2.34
C TYR A 92 -4.68 -14.01 -2.62
N PRO A 93 -5.20 -14.11 -3.85
CA PRO A 93 -6.47 -13.49 -4.24
C PRO A 93 -7.64 -13.91 -3.33
N ASP A 94 -7.75 -15.19 -3.00
CA ASP A 94 -8.80 -15.72 -2.12
C ASP A 94 -8.75 -15.14 -0.70
N ARG A 95 -7.53 -14.94 -0.15
CA ARG A 95 -7.34 -14.34 1.18
C ARG A 95 -7.49 -12.83 1.14
N ALA A 96 -7.17 -12.21 0.01
CA ALA A 96 -7.29 -10.78 -0.18
C ALA A 96 -8.76 -10.37 -0.33
N GLN A 97 -9.61 -11.25 -0.85
CA GLN A 97 -11.04 -11.02 -0.98
C GLN A 97 -11.67 -10.71 0.39
N ASN A 98 -12.34 -9.56 0.50
CA ASN A 98 -12.98 -9.08 1.73
C ASN A 98 -12.05 -8.94 2.94
N SER A 99 -10.74 -8.77 2.71
CA SER A 99 -9.75 -8.65 3.79
C SER A 99 -9.57 -7.20 4.24
N ALA A 100 -9.21 -7.03 5.52
CA ALA A 100 -8.79 -5.72 6.04
C ALA A 100 -7.57 -5.14 5.28
N VAL A 101 -6.72 -6.00 4.72
CA VAL A 101 -5.55 -5.62 3.92
C VAL A 101 -6.01 -4.91 2.64
N THR A 102 -6.93 -5.52 1.89
CA THR A 102 -7.47 -4.96 0.65
C THR A 102 -8.20 -3.65 0.89
N ARG A 103 -9.07 -3.60 1.91
CA ARG A 103 -9.78 -2.37 2.28
C ARG A 103 -8.82 -1.22 2.60
N ALA A 104 -7.82 -1.48 3.45
CA ALA A 104 -6.86 -0.45 3.80
C ALA A 104 -6.01 0.01 2.61
N LEU A 105 -5.65 -0.89 1.71
CA LEU A 105 -4.89 -0.58 0.51
C LEU A 105 -5.71 0.26 -0.48
N VAL A 106 -6.99 -0.07 -0.71
CA VAL A 106 -7.89 0.74 -1.55
C VAL A 106 -8.07 2.14 -0.94
N GLN A 107 -8.32 2.22 0.37
CA GLN A 107 -8.44 3.51 1.07
C GLN A 107 -7.16 4.35 1.00
N ALA A 108 -5.99 3.70 1.06
CA ALA A 108 -4.69 4.36 0.93
C ALA A 108 -4.43 4.93 -0.47
N LEU A 109 -5.06 4.37 -1.50
CA LEU A 109 -4.95 4.78 -2.90
C LEU A 109 -6.05 5.75 -3.33
N LEU A 110 -7.10 5.92 -2.53
CA LEU A 110 -8.22 6.80 -2.81
C LEU A 110 -7.87 8.26 -2.51
N LEU A 111 -7.99 9.12 -3.52
CA LEU A 111 -7.87 10.56 -3.30
C LEU A 111 -9.08 11.07 -2.49
N PRO A 112 -8.87 11.71 -1.33
CA PRO A 112 -9.96 12.18 -0.48
C PRO A 112 -10.74 13.30 -1.16
N VAL A 113 -12.01 13.48 -0.76
CA VAL A 113 -12.85 14.61 -1.21
C VAL A 113 -12.53 15.88 -0.41
N GLN A 114 -12.02 15.73 0.82
CA GLN A 114 -11.66 16.82 1.72
C GLN A 114 -10.46 17.59 1.15
N TRP A 115 -10.71 18.82 0.71
CA TRP A 115 -9.75 19.64 -0.05
C TRP A 115 -8.43 19.89 0.69
N ASP A 116 -8.46 20.00 2.02
CA ASP A 116 -7.30 20.20 2.88
C ASP A 116 -6.33 19.01 2.88
N LYS A 117 -6.80 17.82 2.50
CA LYS A 117 -6.00 16.59 2.41
C LYS A 117 -5.59 16.22 0.98
N VAL A 118 -6.27 16.77 -0.03
CA VAL A 118 -6.04 16.45 -1.44
C VAL A 118 -4.58 16.70 -1.84
N ASP A 119 -4.02 17.86 -1.47
CA ASP A 119 -2.66 18.23 -1.86
C ASP A 119 -1.61 17.33 -1.22
N ALA A 120 -1.80 16.95 0.05
CA ALA A 120 -0.91 16.01 0.73
C ALA A 120 -0.94 14.63 0.07
N CYS A 121 -2.14 14.10 -0.23
CA CYS A 121 -2.28 12.83 -0.95
C CYS A 121 -1.67 12.89 -2.35
N LYS A 122 -1.90 13.98 -3.11
CA LYS A 122 -1.30 14.16 -4.45
C LYS A 122 0.23 14.20 -4.40
N LYS A 123 0.82 14.87 -3.41
CA LYS A 123 2.28 14.90 -3.22
C LYS A 123 2.83 13.50 -2.95
N ARG A 124 2.17 12.73 -2.08
CA ARG A 124 2.53 11.34 -1.79
C ARG A 124 2.40 10.45 -3.03
N PHE A 125 1.32 10.57 -3.79
CA PHE A 125 1.13 9.79 -5.01
C PHE A 125 2.10 10.19 -6.13
N ALA A 126 2.57 11.44 -6.15
CA ALA A 126 3.57 11.91 -7.11
C ALA A 126 4.96 11.27 -6.91
N LEU A 127 5.20 10.55 -5.81
CA LEU A 127 6.43 9.78 -5.57
C LEU A 127 6.57 8.58 -6.51
N PHE A 128 5.46 8.13 -7.10
CA PHE A 128 5.46 7.02 -8.05
C PHE A 128 5.68 7.55 -9.47
N ASP A 129 6.69 7.00 -10.15
CA ASP A 129 6.90 7.29 -11.57
C ASP A 129 5.73 6.74 -12.42
N LEU A 130 5.74 7.05 -13.72
CA LEU A 130 4.66 6.62 -14.61
C LEU A 130 4.50 5.09 -14.63
N LYS A 131 5.59 4.31 -14.69
CA LYS A 131 5.50 2.85 -14.71
C LYS A 131 4.88 2.31 -13.43
N GLN A 132 5.27 2.87 -12.28
CA GLN A 132 4.72 2.53 -10.97
C GLN A 132 3.23 2.90 -10.88
N ALA A 133 2.85 4.09 -11.35
CA ALA A 133 1.46 4.52 -11.39
C ALA A 133 0.59 3.63 -12.30
N HIS A 134 1.11 3.19 -13.45
CA HIS A 134 0.41 2.25 -14.33
C HIS A 134 0.16 0.92 -13.62
N CYS A 135 1.16 0.39 -12.91
CA CYS A 135 1.00 -0.85 -12.13
C CYS A 135 -0.05 -0.71 -11.02
N ILE A 136 -0.12 0.45 -10.35
CA ILE A 136 -1.15 0.73 -9.35
C ILE A 136 -2.53 0.78 -10.01
N ALA A 137 -2.66 1.42 -11.17
CA ALA A 137 -3.90 1.46 -11.94
C ALA A 137 -4.33 0.06 -12.41
N ASP A 138 -3.39 -0.77 -12.88
CA ASP A 138 -3.67 -2.16 -13.29
C ASP A 138 -4.10 -3.03 -12.11
N TRP A 139 -3.55 -2.79 -10.93
CA TRP A 139 -4.01 -3.44 -9.70
C TRP A 139 -5.43 -3.00 -9.31
N LEU A 140 -5.76 -1.71 -9.44
CA LEU A 140 -7.12 -1.21 -9.21
C LEU A 140 -8.12 -1.82 -10.20
N ASP A 141 -7.77 -1.91 -11.49
CA ASP A 141 -8.59 -2.59 -12.50
C ASP A 141 -8.83 -4.06 -12.14
N TRP A 142 -7.77 -4.78 -11.75
CA TRP A 142 -7.90 -6.15 -11.28
C TRP A 142 -8.84 -6.24 -10.06
N ARG A 143 -8.69 -5.34 -9.08
CA ARG A 143 -9.53 -5.31 -7.88
C ARG A 143 -11.00 -5.03 -8.21
N ILE A 144 -11.28 -4.13 -9.15
CA ILE A 144 -12.64 -3.85 -9.62
C ILE A 144 -13.26 -5.09 -10.27
N ALA A 145 -12.49 -5.78 -11.12
CA ALA A 145 -12.96 -6.98 -11.82
C ALA A 145 -13.23 -8.17 -10.88
N GLU A 146 -12.46 -8.31 -9.80
CA GLU A 146 -12.69 -9.29 -8.74
C GLU A 146 -13.94 -8.99 -7.89
N GLY A 147 -14.50 -7.77 -7.98
CA GLY A 147 -15.69 -7.33 -7.25
C GLY A 147 -15.46 -7.16 -5.74
N GLY A 148 -16.51 -7.37 -4.95
CA GLY A 148 -16.49 -7.24 -3.49
C GLY A 148 -16.79 -5.83 -2.97
N PRO A 149 -16.82 -5.64 -1.63
CA PRO A 149 -17.23 -4.39 -0.99
C PRO A 149 -16.37 -3.17 -1.38
N GLU A 150 -15.09 -3.40 -1.67
CA GLU A 150 -14.14 -2.33 -2.01
C GLU A 150 -14.16 -1.95 -3.51
N ALA A 151 -14.95 -2.61 -4.35
CA ALA A 151 -14.91 -2.39 -5.82
C ALA A 151 -15.27 -0.95 -6.21
N GLU A 152 -16.30 -0.37 -5.58
CA GLU A 152 -16.70 1.02 -5.83
C GLU A 152 -15.61 2.02 -5.40
N GLU A 153 -15.00 1.81 -4.23
CA GLU A 153 -13.89 2.65 -3.76
C GLU A 153 -12.65 2.52 -4.66
N ALA A 154 -12.36 1.31 -5.15
CA ALA A 154 -11.27 1.06 -6.10
C ALA A 154 -11.50 1.78 -7.43
N GLN A 155 -12.74 1.77 -7.94
CA GLN A 155 -13.13 2.53 -9.12
C GLN A 155 -12.95 4.04 -8.91
N LEU A 156 -13.40 4.57 -7.77
CA LEU A 156 -13.19 5.97 -7.44
C LEU A 156 -11.70 6.33 -7.31
N ALA A 157 -10.88 5.47 -6.72
CA ALA A 157 -9.44 5.69 -6.64
C ALA A 157 -8.83 5.78 -8.03
N LEU A 158 -9.20 4.86 -8.92
CA LEU A 158 -8.74 4.82 -10.30
C LEU A 158 -9.10 6.11 -11.05
N GLU A 159 -10.39 6.48 -11.08
CA GLU A 159 -10.90 7.62 -11.84
C GLU A 159 -10.34 8.96 -11.34
N ARG A 160 -10.17 9.12 -10.02
CA ARG A 160 -9.78 10.40 -9.42
C ARG A 160 -8.31 10.77 -9.59
N TYR A 161 -7.43 9.78 -9.79
CA TYR A 161 -5.99 10.04 -9.85
C TYR A 161 -5.25 9.10 -10.79
N TRP A 162 -5.39 7.78 -10.61
CA TRP A 162 -4.48 6.82 -11.22
C TRP A 162 -4.72 6.64 -12.74
N GLN A 163 -5.95 6.80 -13.22
CA GLN A 163 -6.27 6.72 -14.64
C GLN A 163 -5.63 7.86 -15.45
N GLY A 164 -5.54 9.07 -14.90
CA GLY A 164 -4.88 10.22 -15.55
C GLY A 164 -3.35 10.14 -15.55
N ARG A 165 -2.78 9.10 -14.90
CA ARG A 165 -1.34 8.84 -14.82
C ARG A 165 -0.92 7.64 -15.69
N ARG A 166 -1.86 7.05 -16.45
CA ARG A 166 -1.62 6.01 -17.46
C ARG A 166 -1.01 6.54 -18.75
#